data_AF-A0A1F6IXJ4-F1
#
_entry.id   AF-A0A1F6IXJ4-F1
#
_cell.length_a   1.000
_cell.length_b   1.000
_cell.length_c   1.000
_cell.angle_alpha   90.00
_cell.angle_beta   90.00
_cell.angle_gamma   90.00
#
_symmetry.space_group_name_H-M   'P 1'
#
loop_
_entity.id
_entity.type
_entity.pdbx_description
1 polymer ?
#
loop_
_entity_poly.entity_id
_entity_poly.type
_entity_poly.pdbx_seq_one_letter_code
_entity_poly.pdbx_strand_id
1 'polypeptide(L)'
;MSLDKGRLDEHVDHRHYFRKEIFAGLKWAKKSRSVEEAKAEFQLMIKGISYGDFQLRIAHSFSTTSASYKQHNAMTRLSWGLAKEYVAQRNLIGRTLSLYRDESNLVRFVLEID
;
A
#
# COMPACT_ATOMS: atom_id res chain seq x y z
N MET A 1 -6.61 3.64 -0.88
CA MET A 1 -5.49 4.59 -0.82
C MET A 1 -4.51 4.27 -1.92
N SER A 2 -4.03 5.28 -2.65
CA SER A 2 -2.94 5.10 -3.63
C SER A 2 -1.60 5.20 -2.90
N LEU A 3 -0.63 4.37 -3.31
CA LEU A 3 0.74 4.44 -2.81
C LEU A 3 1.57 5.21 -3.81
N ASP A 4 1.66 6.53 -3.58
CA ASP A 4 2.45 7.46 -4.38
C ASP A 4 3.85 7.65 -3.79
N LYS A 5 4.58 8.65 -4.32
CA LYS A 5 5.96 8.92 -3.90
C LYS A 5 6.07 9.28 -2.42
N GLY A 6 5.06 9.90 -1.81
CA GLY A 6 5.12 10.36 -0.42
C GLY A 6 6.44 11.07 -0.08
N ARG A 7 7.16 10.52 0.91
CA ARG A 7 8.49 10.97 1.34
C ARG A 7 9.65 10.07 0.86
N LEU A 8 9.41 9.22 -0.14
CA LEU A 8 10.47 8.40 -0.73
C LEU A 8 11.53 9.28 -1.40
N ASP A 9 12.76 8.77 -1.47
CA ASP A 9 13.88 9.40 -2.17
C ASP A 9 13.50 9.76 -3.62
N GLU A 10 14.10 10.83 -4.15
CA GLU A 10 13.74 11.35 -5.46
C GLU A 10 13.94 10.36 -6.60
N HIS A 11 14.92 9.48 -6.48
CA HIS A 11 15.29 8.49 -7.48
C HIS A 11 14.42 7.23 -7.44
N VAL A 12 13.57 7.07 -6.43
CA VAL A 12 12.69 5.90 -6.29
C VAL A 12 11.47 6.03 -7.21
N ASP A 13 11.37 5.14 -8.20
CA ASP A 13 10.19 5.05 -9.05
C ASP A 13 9.04 4.31 -8.34
N HIS A 14 8.20 5.08 -7.64
CA HIS A 14 7.05 4.59 -6.91
C HIS A 14 6.03 3.81 -7.78
N ARG A 15 6.06 3.98 -9.11
CA ARG A 15 5.21 3.20 -10.02
C ARG A 15 5.52 1.71 -9.96
N HIS A 16 6.75 1.34 -9.60
CA HIS A 16 7.21 -0.05 -9.51
C HIS A 16 7.60 -0.44 -8.08
N TYR A 17 8.16 0.49 -7.31
CA TYR A 17 8.76 0.26 -6.00
C TYR A 17 7.88 -0.58 -5.06
N PHE A 18 6.65 -0.14 -4.80
CA PHE A 18 5.78 -0.87 -3.88
C PHE A 18 5.51 -2.31 -4.32
N ARG A 19 5.33 -2.54 -5.62
CA ARG A 19 5.04 -3.87 -6.17
C ARG A 19 6.29 -4.76 -6.22
N LYS A 20 7.45 -4.20 -6.58
CA LYS A 20 8.67 -4.97 -6.86
C LYS A 20 9.59 -5.11 -5.65
N GLU A 21 9.55 -4.17 -4.72
CA GLU A 21 10.44 -4.14 -3.55
C GLU A 21 9.66 -4.46 -2.28
N ILE A 22 8.66 -3.63 -1.93
CA ILE A 22 7.93 -3.78 -0.67
C ILE A 22 7.07 -5.05 -0.67
N PHE A 23 6.22 -5.23 -1.67
CA PHE A 23 5.28 -6.35 -1.77
C PHE A 23 5.78 -7.52 -2.63
N ALA A 24 7.09 -7.61 -2.84
CA ALA A 24 7.73 -8.63 -3.66
C ALA A 24 7.40 -10.06 -3.22
N GLY A 25 7.33 -10.28 -1.91
CA GLY A 25 7.08 -11.59 -1.29
C GLY A 25 5.64 -12.08 -1.37
N LEU A 26 4.70 -11.24 -1.84
CA LEU A 26 3.29 -11.61 -1.90
C LEU A 26 2.96 -12.49 -3.09
N LYS A 27 1.94 -13.34 -2.91
CA LYS A 27 1.37 -14.14 -3.99
C LYS A 27 0.40 -13.30 -4.81
N TRP A 28 0.89 -12.78 -5.93
CA TRP A 28 0.10 -11.98 -6.87
C TRP A 28 -0.70 -12.86 -7.83
N ALA A 29 -1.97 -12.53 -8.02
CA ALA A 29 -2.85 -13.17 -8.97
C ALA A 29 -3.35 -12.15 -10.01
N LYS A 30 -3.37 -12.55 -11.28
CA LYS A 30 -3.89 -11.69 -12.35
C LYS A 30 -5.39 -11.48 -12.16
N LYS A 31 -5.82 -10.22 -12.07
CA LYS A 31 -7.22 -9.83 -11.93
C LYS A 31 -7.83 -9.42 -13.26
N SER A 32 -7.04 -8.80 -14.14
CA SER A 32 -7.47 -8.38 -15.47
C SER A 32 -6.28 -8.37 -16.45
N ARG A 33 -6.49 -7.83 -17.66
CA ARG A 33 -5.42 -7.73 -18.67
C ARG A 33 -4.20 -6.94 -18.19
N SER A 34 -4.40 -5.96 -17.31
CA SER A 34 -3.36 -5.02 -16.87
C SER A 34 -3.27 -4.85 -15.36
N VAL A 35 -4.02 -5.63 -14.58
CA VAL A 35 -4.07 -5.54 -13.12
C VAL A 35 -3.82 -6.89 -12.50
N GLU A 36 -2.99 -6.91 -11.46
CA GLU A 36 -2.80 -8.01 -10.55
C GLU A 36 -3.19 -7.58 -9.12
N GLU A 37 -3.56 -8.56 -8.30
CA GLU A 37 -3.94 -8.34 -6.92
C GLU A 37 -3.25 -9.33 -5.99
N ALA A 38 -2.99 -8.88 -4.77
CA ALA A 38 -2.54 -9.71 -3.66
C ALA A 38 -3.34 -9.36 -2.40
N LYS A 39 -3.25 -10.22 -1.40
CA LYS A 39 -3.74 -9.96 -0.05
C LYS A 39 -2.61 -10.18 0.94
N ALA A 40 -2.56 -9.34 1.97
CA ALA A 40 -1.62 -9.49 3.08
C ALA A 40 -2.25 -9.00 4.38
N GLU A 41 -1.71 -9.46 5.50
CA GLU A 41 -2.07 -8.96 6.82
C GLU A 41 -1.24 -7.70 7.14
N PHE A 42 -1.93 -6.68 7.64
CA PHE A 42 -1.35 -5.42 8.09
C PHE A 42 -1.77 -5.17 9.53
N GLN A 43 -0.80 -5.01 10.43
CA GLN A 43 -1.07 -4.47 11.75
C GLN A 43 -1.39 -2.98 11.60
N LEU A 44 -2.51 -2.53 12.16
CA LEU A 44 -2.88 -1.12 12.18
C LEU A 44 -2.51 -0.48 13.52
N MET A 45 -1.76 0.61 13.48
CA MET A 45 -1.46 1.46 14.61
C MET A 45 -1.93 2.88 14.33
N ILE A 46 -2.64 3.49 15.28
CA ILE A 46 -3.08 4.88 15.18
C ILE A 46 -2.70 5.59 16.48
N LYS A 47 -1.90 6.65 16.38
CA LYS A 47 -1.40 7.44 17.51
C LYS A 47 -0.76 6.58 18.61
N GLY A 48 0.05 5.60 18.19
CA GLY A 48 0.72 4.64 19.09
C GLY A 48 -0.18 3.55 19.68
N ILE A 49 -1.46 3.48 19.34
CA ILE A 49 -2.39 2.45 19.81
C ILE A 49 -2.56 1.39 18.71
N SER A 50 -2.40 0.11 19.05
CA SER A 50 -2.66 -0.99 18.11
C SER A 50 -4.16 -1.30 18.03
N TYR A 51 -4.67 -1.39 16.79
CA TYR A 51 -6.06 -1.71 16.48
C TYR A 51 -6.23 -3.13 15.91
N GLY A 52 -5.16 -3.94 15.94
CA GLY A 52 -5.15 -5.31 15.46
C GLY A 52 -4.73 -5.45 14.00
N ASP A 53 -4.87 -6.68 13.50
CA ASP A 53 -4.44 -7.08 12.16
C ASP A 53 -5.60 -7.12 11.17
N PHE A 54 -5.37 -6.57 9.98
CA PHE A 54 -6.36 -6.50 8.92
C PHE A 54 -5.82 -7.12 7.63
N GLN A 55 -6.57 -8.05 7.06
CA GLN A 55 -6.29 -8.54 5.71
C GLN A 55 -6.70 -7.48 4.68
N LEU A 56 -5.72 -6.80 4.07
CA LEU A 56 -5.97 -5.77 3.06
C LEU A 56 -5.72 -6.33 1.66
N ARG A 57 -6.51 -5.83 0.70
CA ARG A 57 -6.30 -6.10 -0.73
C ARG A 57 -5.36 -5.05 -1.31
N ILE A 58 -4.32 -5.51 -1.99
CA ILE A 58 -3.38 -4.69 -2.74
C ILE A 58 -3.63 -4.94 -4.22
N ALA A 59 -3.81 -3.87 -5.00
CA ALA A 59 -3.93 -3.95 -6.45
C ALA A 59 -2.78 -3.19 -7.10
N HIS A 60 -2.23 -3.75 -8.18
CA HIS A 60 -1.18 -3.13 -8.96
C HIS A 60 -1.53 -3.16 -10.45
N SER A 61 -1.45 -2.00 -11.10
CA SER A 61 -1.61 -1.89 -12.55
C SER A 61 -0.24 -1.91 -13.23
N PHE A 62 0.08 -2.96 -13.96
CA PHE A 62 1.37 -3.13 -14.63
C PHE A 62 1.39 -2.58 -16.08
N SER A 63 0.31 -1.92 -16.54
CA SER A 63 0.29 -1.30 -17.88
C SER A 63 1.15 -0.03 -17.92
N THR A 64 2.21 -0.09 -18.73
CA THR A 64 3.12 1.03 -19.01
C THR A 64 2.62 1.96 -20.12
N THR A 65 1.55 1.59 -20.83
CA THR A 65 0.97 2.39 -21.91
C THR A 65 -0.20 3.27 -21.46
N SER A 66 -0.71 3.03 -20.25
CA SER A 66 -1.82 3.76 -19.65
C SER A 66 -1.50 5.24 -19.41
N ALA A 67 -2.53 6.10 -19.42
CA ALA A 67 -2.39 7.52 -19.10
C ALA A 67 -1.81 7.71 -17.68
N SER A 68 -2.29 6.94 -16.70
CA SER A 68 -1.79 7.00 -15.33
C SER A 68 -0.29 6.74 -15.24
N TYR A 69 0.23 5.73 -15.96
CA TYR A 69 1.66 5.44 -15.97
C TYR A 69 2.49 6.57 -16.60
N LYS A 70 2.02 7.09 -17.74
CA LYS A 70 2.68 8.17 -18.48
C LYS A 70 2.70 9.49 -17.71
N GLN A 71 1.65 9.76 -16.94
CA GLN A 71 1.54 10.93 -16.05
C GLN A 71 2.24 10.72 -14.70
N HIS A 72 3.00 9.63 -14.55
CA HIS A 72 3.73 9.31 -13.33
C HIS A 72 2.87 9.13 -12.07
N ASN A 73 1.61 8.71 -12.23
CA ASN A 73 0.71 8.44 -11.11
C ASN A 73 1.06 7.12 -10.41
N ALA A 74 0.60 7.00 -9.16
CA ALA A 74 0.66 5.77 -8.40
C ALA A 74 -0.04 4.60 -9.12
N MET A 75 0.69 3.49 -9.26
CA MET A 75 0.20 2.27 -9.90
C MET A 75 -0.22 1.19 -8.91
N THR A 76 0.11 1.35 -7.63
CA THR A 76 -0.21 0.42 -6.54
C THR A 76 -1.21 1.07 -5.58
N ARG A 77 -2.23 0.30 -5.16
CA ARG A 77 -3.29 0.78 -4.27
C ARG A 77 -3.60 -0.23 -3.17
N LEU A 78 -3.81 0.28 -1.96
CA LEU A 78 -4.35 -0.47 -0.82
C LEU A 78 -5.85 -0.22 -0.69
N SER A 79 -6.61 -1.28 -0.48
CA SER A 79 -8.04 -1.22 -0.19
C SER A 79 -8.26 -1.47 1.30
N TRP A 80 -8.86 -0.48 2.00
CA TRP A 80 -8.98 -0.48 3.45
C TRP A 80 -9.86 -1.59 4.03
N GLY A 81 -10.84 -2.11 3.27
CA GLY A 81 -11.72 -3.17 3.77
C GLY A 81 -12.34 -2.81 5.12
N LEU A 82 -12.27 -3.73 6.08
CA LEU A 82 -12.77 -3.53 7.45
C LEU A 82 -11.96 -2.48 8.23
N ALA A 83 -10.67 -2.29 7.91
CA ALA A 83 -9.84 -1.26 8.56
C ALA A 83 -10.36 0.17 8.30
N LYS A 84 -11.26 0.35 7.32
CA LYS A 84 -11.87 1.64 6.99
C LYS A 84 -12.50 2.31 8.22
N GLU A 85 -13.12 1.55 9.11
CA GLU A 85 -13.80 2.08 10.30
C GLU A 85 -12.85 2.83 11.26
N TYR A 86 -11.58 2.44 11.26
CA TYR A 86 -10.55 3.05 12.11
C TYR A 86 -9.85 4.23 11.44
N VAL A 87 -9.66 4.17 10.12
CA VAL A 87 -8.90 5.21 9.39
C VAL A 87 -9.78 6.33 8.83
N ALA A 88 -11.09 6.12 8.71
CA ALA A 88 -12.04 7.13 8.19
C ALA A 88 -12.50 8.12 9.26
N GLN A 89 -11.58 8.56 10.13
CA GLN A 89 -11.86 9.49 11.22
C GLN A 89 -11.35 10.90 10.88
N ARG A 90 -12.16 11.93 11.17
CA ARG A 90 -11.83 13.34 10.83
C ARG A 90 -10.56 13.84 11.53
N ASN A 91 -10.29 13.36 12.74
CA ASN A 91 -9.10 13.71 13.53
C ASN A 91 -7.78 13.14 12.94
N LEU A 92 -7.84 12.25 11.95
CA LEU A 92 -6.68 11.70 11.24
C LEU A 92 -6.36 12.48 9.95
N ILE A 93 -7.18 13.47 9.58
CA ILE A 93 -6.89 14.33 8.42
C ILE A 93 -5.63 15.15 8.70
N GLY A 94 -4.72 15.19 7.72
CA GLY A 94 -3.44 15.90 7.83
C GLY A 94 -2.35 15.12 8.58
N ARG A 95 -2.67 13.93 9.10
CA ARG A 95 -1.69 13.02 9.70
C ARG A 95 -0.90 12.26 8.64
N THR A 96 0.28 11.78 9.03
CA THR A 96 1.14 10.99 8.16
C THR A 96 0.84 9.51 8.34
N LEU A 97 0.69 8.79 7.23
CA LEU A 97 0.68 7.33 7.23
C LEU A 97 2.06 6.80 6.86
N SER A 98 2.58 5.90 7.68
CA SER A 98 3.82 5.16 7.42
C SER A 98 3.49 3.69 7.13
N LEU A 99 4.20 3.10 6.17
CA LEU A 99 4.12 1.68 5.83
C LEU A 99 5.47 1.03 6.11
N TYR A 100 5.47 0.04 7.00
CA TYR A 100 6.64 -0.75 7.34
C TYR A 100 6.45 -2.18 6.84
N ARG A 101 7.56 -2.82 6.49
CA ARG A 101 7.64 -4.25 6.21
C ARG A 101 8.70 -4.86 7.10
N ASP A 102 8.39 -6.03 7.65
CA ASP A 102 9.37 -6.82 8.39
C ASP A 102 10.46 -7.35 7.44
N GLU A 103 11.73 -7.10 7.78
CA GLU A 103 12.88 -7.58 6.99
C GLU A 103 13.05 -9.10 7.06
N SER A 104 12.69 -9.70 8.20
CA SER A 104 12.75 -11.15 8.42
C SER A 104 11.52 -11.88 7.86
N ASN A 105 10.41 -11.16 7.66
CA ASN A 105 9.16 -11.69 7.15
C ASN A 105 8.55 -10.78 6.07
N LEU A 106 8.90 -11.05 4.81
CA LEU A 106 8.52 -10.24 3.64
C LEU A 106 7.02 -10.18 3.35
N VAL A 107 6.18 -10.88 4.11
CA VAL A 107 4.71 -10.88 3.97
C VAL A 107 3.99 -10.25 5.16
N ARG A 108 4.72 -9.71 6.16
CA ARG A 108 4.16 -8.95 7.29
C ARG A 108 4.43 -7.46 7.16
N PHE A 109 3.40 -6.67 7.48
CA PHE A 109 3.42 -5.22 7.32
C PHE A 109 2.77 -4.52 8.50
N VAL A 110 3.18 -3.28 8.73
CA VAL A 110 2.56 -2.39 9.71
C VAL A 110 2.15 -1.10 8.99
N LEU A 111 0.92 -0.65 9.24
CA LEU A 111 0.44 0.67 8.87
C LEU A 111 0.31 1.51 10.14
N GLU A 112 1.02 2.62 10.18
CA GLU A 112 0.98 3.55 11.31
C GLU A 112 0.45 4.90 10.86
N ILE A 113 -0.47 5.49 11.62
CA ILE A 113 -0.95 6.87 11.43
C ILE A 113 -0.64 7.65 12.72
N ASP A 114 0.23 8.66 12.63
CA ASP A 114 0.60 9.56 13.75
C ASP A 114 -0.52 10.55 14.13
#